data_AF-A0A060Z5N0-F1
#
_entry.id   AF-A0A060Z5N0-F1
#
_cell.length_a   1.000
_cell.length_b   1.000
_cell.length_c   1.000
_cell.angle_alpha   90.00
_cell.angle_beta   90.00
_cell.angle_gamma   90.00
#
_symmetry.space_group_name_H-M   'P 1'
#
loop_
_entity.id
_entity.type
_entity.pdbx_description
1 polymer ?
#
loop_
_entity_poly.entity_id
_entity_poly.type
_entity_poly.pdbx_seq_one_letter_code
_entity_poly.pdbx_strand_id
1 'polypeptide(L)' 'LDLEEGKEGGSWLGINKRGKLAALTNYLEGRPNPDAQGRGFLVSNFLADQSQDSYSYLKRVSSEGHLYNGFNLLTAEFK' A
#
# COMPACT_ATOMS: atom_id res chain seq x y z
N LEU A 1 12.02 0.96 6.75
CA LEU A 1 11.06 0.21 5.91
C LEU A 1 10.78 0.97 4.62
N ASP A 2 9.92 2.00 4.61
CA ASP A 2 9.59 2.72 3.36
C ASP A 2 10.33 4.05 3.19
N LEU A 3 11.26 4.36 4.08
CA LEU A 3 12.19 5.51 4.01
C LEU A 3 13.65 5.04 3.95
N GLU A 4 13.87 3.72 3.83
CA GLU A 4 15.18 3.14 3.57
C GLU A 4 15.56 3.40 2.12
N GLU A 5 16.84 3.60 1.85
CA GLU A 5 17.38 3.80 0.51
C GLU A 5 16.98 2.63 -0.43
N GLY A 6 16.43 2.97 -1.59
CA GLY A 6 15.86 2.03 -2.56
C GLY A 6 14.40 1.63 -2.28
N LYS A 7 13.79 2.11 -1.20
CA LYS A 7 12.40 1.82 -0.81
C LYS A 7 11.57 3.09 -0.56
N GLU A 8 12.20 4.26 -0.70
CA GLU A 8 11.56 5.56 -0.57
C GLU A 8 10.56 5.86 -1.69
N GLY A 9 9.60 6.73 -1.38
CA GLY A 9 8.59 7.20 -2.31
C GLY A 9 7.17 6.71 -2.01
N GLY A 10 6.24 7.11 -2.87
CA GLY A 10 4.82 6.84 -2.67
C GLY A 10 4.19 7.68 -1.54
N SER A 11 3.15 7.15 -0.91
CA SER A 11 2.44 7.80 0.19
C SER A 11 1.99 6.76 1.23
N TRP A 12 1.73 7.19 2.46
CA TRP A 12 1.15 6.34 3.50
C TRP A 12 -0.34 6.61 3.71
N LEU A 13 -0.84 7.73 3.22
CA LEU A 13 -2.25 8.11 3.30
C LEU A 13 -2.58 9.04 2.14
N GLY A 14 -3.73 8.83 1.51
CA GLY A 14 -4.22 9.78 0.52
C GLY A 14 -5.67 9.55 0.14
N ILE A 15 -6.24 10.60 -0.43
CA ILE A 15 -7.57 10.61 -1.04
C ILE A 15 -7.47 11.31 -2.39
N ASN A 16 -8.16 10.81 -3.41
CA ASN A 16 -8.23 11.46 -4.71
C ASN A 16 -9.59 12.19 -4.91
N LYS A 17 -9.66 13.05 -5.93
CA LYS A 17 -10.88 13.82 -6.25
C LYS A 17 -12.08 12.96 -6.68
N ARG A 18 -11.89 11.67 -6.90
CA ARG A 18 -12.94 10.70 -7.27
C ARG A 18 -13.44 9.90 -6.06
N GLY A 19 -13.03 10.25 -4.84
CA GLY A 19 -13.49 9.60 -3.62
C GLY A 19 -12.77 8.29 -3.28
N LYS A 20 -11.66 7.95 -3.95
CA LYS A 20 -10.81 6.84 -3.49
C LYS A 20 -9.93 7.29 -2.34
N LEU A 21 -9.88 6.49 -1.28
CA LEU A 21 -9.00 6.66 -0.13
C LEU A 21 -8.15 5.40 0.06
N ALA A 22 -6.89 5.57 0.39
CA ALA A 22 -6.03 4.49 0.85
C ALA A 22 -5.11 4.93 1.98
N ALA A 23 -4.86 4.01 2.91
CA ALA A 23 -3.98 4.22 4.05
C ALA A 23 -3.15 2.96 4.31
N LEU A 24 -1.90 3.16 4.69
CA LEU A 24 -0.97 2.12 5.07
C LEU A 24 -0.58 2.30 6.54
N THR A 25 -0.63 1.21 7.31
CA THR A 25 -0.17 1.19 8.70
C THR A 25 0.88 0.11 8.88
N ASN A 26 1.92 0.39 9.67
CA ASN A 26 2.92 -0.61 9.99
C ASN A 26 2.36 -1.71 10.88
N TYR A 27 2.81 -2.93 10.62
CA TYR A 27 2.72 -4.01 11.58
C TYR A 27 4.08 -4.15 12.28
N LEU A 28 4.10 -4.19 13.61
CA LEU A 28 5.36 -4.30 14.35
C LEU A 28 5.84 -5.74 14.32
N GLU A 29 6.91 -5.98 13.56
CA GLU A 29 7.57 -7.28 13.47
C GLU A 29 8.91 -7.25 14.18
N GLY A 30 9.23 -8.32 14.92
CA GLY A 30 10.50 -8.41 15.65
C GLY A 30 11.73 -8.57 14.77
N ARG A 31 11.56 -9.02 13.51
CA ARG A 31 12.65 -9.23 12.54
C ARG A 31 12.15 -8.92 11.12
N PRO A 32 12.25 -7.67 10.65
CA PRO A 32 11.89 -7.33 9.27
C PRO A 32 12.89 -7.93 8.27
N ASN A 33 12.40 -8.31 7.10
CA ASN A 33 13.21 -8.73 5.95
C ASN A 33 13.85 -7.49 5.28
N PRO A 34 15.19 -7.37 5.25
CA PRO A 34 15.87 -6.24 4.62
C PRO A 34 15.69 -6.20 3.09
N ASP A 35 15.38 -7.33 2.46
CA ASP A 35 15.23 -7.42 0.99
C ASP A 35 13.78 -7.22 0.52
N ALA A 36 12.83 -7.07 1.45
CA ALA A 36 11.43 -6.83 1.11
C ALA A 36 11.22 -5.45 0.47
N GLN A 37 10.27 -5.35 -0.45
CA GLN A 37 9.95 -4.14 -1.19
C GLN A 37 9.39 -3.02 -0.29
N GLY A 38 9.57 -1.77 -0.73
CA GLY A 38 8.88 -0.61 -0.15
C GLY A 38 7.37 -0.65 -0.46
N ARG A 39 6.56 -0.27 0.52
CA ARG A 39 5.09 -0.38 0.46
C ARG A 39 4.41 0.95 0.15
N GLY A 40 5.14 2.07 0.21
CA GLY A 40 4.59 3.41 -0.01
C GLY A 40 3.88 3.58 -1.37
N PHE A 41 4.35 2.87 -2.40
CA PHE A 41 3.71 2.90 -3.71
C PHE A 41 2.34 2.20 -3.77
N LEU A 42 2.00 1.32 -2.81
CA LEU A 42 0.69 0.66 -2.78
C LEU A 42 -0.45 1.68 -2.65
N VAL A 43 -0.27 2.72 -1.82
CA VAL A 43 -1.25 3.80 -1.67
C VAL A 43 -1.34 4.62 -2.95
N SER A 44 -0.20 5.11 -3.45
CA SER A 44 -0.18 5.96 -4.65
C SER A 44 -0.72 5.24 -5.88
N ASN A 45 -0.39 3.96 -6.06
CA ASN A 45 -0.85 3.16 -7.19
C ASN A 45 -2.36 2.95 -7.13
N PHE A 46 -2.94 2.65 -5.97
CA PHE A 46 -4.40 2.53 -5.84
C PHE A 46 -5.14 3.83 -6.16
N LEU A 47 -4.59 4.97 -5.70
CA LEU A 47 -5.20 6.28 -5.91
C LEU A 47 -5.09 6.76 -7.37
N ALA A 48 -4.04 6.35 -8.08
CA ALA A 48 -3.84 6.66 -9.50
C ALA A 48 -4.62 5.74 -10.44
N ASP A 49 -4.85 4.48 -10.05
CA ASP A 49 -5.59 3.51 -10.85
C ASP A 49 -7.09 3.84 -10.86
N GLN A 50 -7.63 4.07 -12.05
CA GLN A 50 -9.04 4.40 -12.25
C GLN A 50 -9.92 3.19 -12.53
N SER A 51 -9.32 2.04 -12.85
CA SER A 51 -9.97 0.84 -13.36
C SER A 51 -10.23 -0.22 -12.29
N GLN A 52 -9.40 -0.29 -11.24
CA GLN A 52 -9.54 -1.26 -10.17
C GLN A 52 -10.38 -0.73 -9.01
N ASP A 53 -11.33 -1.53 -8.54
CA ASP A 53 -12.04 -1.26 -7.28
C ASP A 53 -11.20 -1.66 -6.05
N SER A 54 -11.63 -1.20 -4.87
CA SER A 54 -11.00 -1.49 -3.58
C SER A 54 -10.73 -2.99 -3.33
N TYR A 55 -11.70 -3.86 -3.60
CA TYR A 55 -11.60 -5.28 -3.29
C TYR A 55 -10.65 -5.99 -4.25
N SER A 56 -10.77 -5.73 -5.55
CA SER A 56 -9.87 -6.28 -6.56
C SER A 56 -8.42 -5.87 -6.30
N TYR A 57 -8.18 -4.62 -5.91
CA TYR A 57 -6.85 -4.15 -5.55
C TYR A 57 -6.28 -4.88 -4.33
N LEU A 58 -7.04 -4.95 -3.23
CA LEU A 58 -6.61 -5.64 -2.02
C LEU A 58 -6.35 -7.14 -2.26
N LYS A 59 -7.16 -7.80 -3.09
CA LYS A 59 -6.95 -9.20 -3.46
C LYS A 59 -5.64 -9.41 -4.21
N ARG A 60 -5.30 -8.53 -5.15
CA ARG A 60 -4.02 -8.55 -5.86
C ARG A 60 -2.85 -8.35 -4.90
N VAL A 61 -2.89 -7.29 -4.08
CA VAL A 61 -1.85 -7.01 -3.08
C VAL A 61 -1.67 -8.17 -2.11
N SER A 62 -2.77 -8.81 -1.68
CA SER A 62 -2.71 -9.98 -0.80
C SER A 62 -2.01 -11.17 -1.46
N SER A 63 -2.17 -11.38 -2.77
CA SER A 63 -1.45 -12.44 -3.49
C SER A 63 0.05 -12.17 -3.61
N GLU A 64 0.43 -10.89 -3.63
CA GLU A 64 1.81 -10.39 -3.66
C GLU A 64 2.37 -10.11 -2.26
N GLY A 65 1.61 -10.41 -1.19
CA GLY A 65 1.92 -9.98 0.18
C GLY A 65 3.28 -10.45 0.70
N HIS A 66 3.76 -11.60 0.20
CA HIS A 66 5.07 -12.17 0.53
C HIS A 66 6.28 -11.30 0.09
N LEU A 67 6.07 -10.30 -0.76
CA LEU A 67 7.11 -9.39 -1.23
C LEU A 67 7.41 -8.25 -0.24
N TYR A 68 6.58 -8.08 0.79
CA TYR A 68 6.61 -6.93 1.70
C TYR A 68 6.80 -7.38 3.16
N ASN A 69 7.36 -6.50 4.00
CA ASN A 69 7.29 -6.65 5.45
C ASN A 69 5.89 -6.30 5.97
N GLY A 70 5.50 -6.86 7.11
CA GLY A 70 4.15 -6.76 7.66
C GLY A 70 3.56 -5.36 7.69
N PHE A 71 2.32 -5.24 7.22
CA PHE A 71 1.56 -4.00 7.15
C PHE A 71 0.07 -4.30 7.09
N ASN A 72 -0.75 -3.28 7.37
CA ASN A 72 -2.14 -3.28 6.93
C ASN A 72 -2.30 -2.24 5.83
N LEU A 73 -3.09 -2.59 4.81
CA LEU A 73 -3.54 -1.68 3.78
C LEU A 73 -5.05 -1.57 3.85
N LEU A 74 -5.54 -0.35 4.00
CA LEU A 74 -6.95 -0.02 3.99
C LEU A 74 -7.26 0.75 2.71
N THR A 75 -8.33 0.35 2.02
CA THR A 75 -8.86 1.09 0.87
C THR A 75 -10.35 1.35 1.07
N ALA A 76 -10.82 2.47 0.57
CA ALA A 76 -12.24 2.83 0.55
C ALA A 76 -12.56 3.62 -0.71
N GLU A 77 -13.81 3.52 -1.15
CA GLU A 77 -14.34 4.31 -2.26
C GLU A 77 -15.65 4.95 -1.79
N PHE A 78 -15.69 6.28 -1.81
CA PHE A 78 -16.86 7.06 -1.48
C PHE A 78 -17.58 7.42 -2.79
N LYS A 79 -18.84 6.99 -2.92
CA LYS A 79 -19.72 7.36 -4.04
C LYS A 79 -20.47 8.65 -3.74
#